data_AF-A0A2S3XD28-F1
#
_entry.id   AF-A0A2S3XD28-F1
#
_cell.length_a   1.000
_cell.length_b   1.000
_cell.length_c   1.000
_cell.angle_alpha   90.00
_cell.angle_beta   90.00
_cell.angle_gamma   90.00
#
_symmetry.space_group_name_H-M   'P 1'
#
loop_
_entity.id
_entity.type
_entity.pdbx_description
1 polymer ?
#
loop_
_entity_poly.entity_id
_entity_poly.type
_entity_poly.pdbx_seq_one_letter_code
_entity_poly.pdbx_strand_id
1 'polypeptide(L)'
;MRVYSIREVLENLDKMPDSWFYLPNSNWTLDTKGAFSLDSRDFPPDSTDYLPPQVANEGWIETLDTPMIQDVINYTDQQLPSATVEDYFEAFKYYIENDAFLEF
;
A
#
# COMPACT_ATOMS: atom_id res chain seq x y z
N MET A 1 -2.63 -14.10 -8.39
CA MET A 1 -2.29 -12.69 -8.12
C MET A 1 -0.81 -12.57 -7.82
N ARG A 2 -0.16 -11.49 -8.28
CA ARG A 2 1.25 -11.22 -7.97
C ARG A 2 1.36 -10.53 -6.61
N VAL A 3 2.41 -10.86 -5.86
CA VAL A 3 2.76 -10.17 -4.62
C VAL A 3 3.97 -9.27 -4.84
N TYR A 4 4.07 -8.20 -4.05
CA TYR A 4 5.12 -7.19 -4.08
C TYR A 4 5.56 -6.90 -2.65
N SER A 5 6.85 -6.65 -2.40
CA SER A 5 7.25 -6.12 -1.10
C SER A 5 6.90 -4.65 -1.01
N ILE A 6 6.69 -4.17 0.21
CA ILE A 6 6.48 -2.74 0.48
C ILE A 6 7.62 -1.90 -0.14
N ARG A 7 8.87 -2.36 -0.05
CA ARG A 7 10.02 -1.75 -0.74
C ARG A 7 9.81 -1.60 -2.24
N GLU A 8 9.37 -2.68 -2.91
CA GLU A 8 9.14 -2.66 -4.37
C GLU A 8 8.06 -1.64 -4.73
N VAL A 9 7.00 -1.56 -3.93
CA VAL A 9 5.89 -0.62 -4.11
C VAL A 9 6.35 0.82 -3.93
N LEU A 10 7.03 1.14 -2.84
CA LEU A 10 7.47 2.50 -2.52
C LEU A 10 8.55 3.01 -3.49
N GLU A 11 9.46 2.14 -3.96
CA GLU A 11 10.53 2.54 -4.89
C GLU A 11 10.09 2.60 -6.36
N ASN A 12 8.98 1.94 -6.73
CA ASN A 12 8.56 1.79 -8.13
C ASN A 12 7.04 1.94 -8.28
N LEU A 13 6.43 2.90 -7.57
CA LEU A 13 4.99 3.08 -7.54
C LEU A 13 4.38 3.30 -8.94
N ASP A 14 5.13 3.93 -9.84
CA ASP A 14 4.78 4.15 -11.25
C ASP A 14 4.54 2.87 -12.05
N LYS A 15 5.04 1.73 -11.56
CA LYS A 15 4.89 0.40 -12.18
C LYS A 15 3.85 -0.47 -11.46
N MET A 16 3.23 0.03 -10.40
CA MET A 16 2.24 -0.71 -9.63
C MET A 16 0.85 -0.56 -10.25
N PRO A 17 -0.06 -1.54 -10.05
CA PRO A 17 -1.45 -1.39 -10.44
C PRO A 17 -2.09 -0.16 -9.77
N ASP A 18 -2.98 0.52 -10.48
CA ASP A 18 -3.78 1.61 -9.93
C ASP A 18 -4.98 1.03 -9.15
N SER A 19 -4.72 0.48 -7.97
CA SER A 19 -5.74 -0.14 -7.10
C SER A 19 -5.30 -0.17 -5.63
N TRP A 20 -6.14 -0.77 -4.78
CA TRP A 20 -5.86 -0.94 -3.35
C TRP A 20 -4.76 -1.95 -3.10
N PHE A 21 -3.78 -1.55 -2.28
CA PHE A 21 -2.76 -2.45 -1.76
C PHE A 21 -3.25 -3.11 -0.46
N TYR A 22 -3.08 -4.43 -0.37
CA TYR A 22 -3.45 -5.22 0.80
C TYR A 22 -2.21 -5.83 1.43
N LEU A 23 -2.16 -5.80 2.75
CA LEU A 23 -1.05 -6.30 3.54
C LEU A 23 -1.52 -7.26 4.66
N PRO A 24 -0.65 -8.17 5.14
CA PRO A 24 -0.96 -9.00 6.30
C PRO A 24 -1.31 -8.16 7.53
N ASN A 25 -2.28 -8.58 8.33
CA ASN A 25 -2.61 -7.91 9.59
C ASN A 25 -1.56 -8.21 10.69
N SER A 26 -0.38 -7.60 10.56
CA SER A 26 0.78 -7.82 11.42
C SER A 26 1.73 -6.62 11.35
N ASN A 27 2.80 -6.64 12.14
CA ASN A 27 3.86 -5.64 12.00
C ASN A 27 4.60 -5.84 10.66
N TRP A 28 4.79 -4.74 9.95
CA TRP A 28 5.44 -4.76 8.65
C TRP A 28 6.92 -4.41 8.71
N THR A 29 7.65 -4.96 7.76
CA THR A 29 8.99 -4.55 7.34
C THR A 29 8.95 -4.19 5.85
N LEU A 30 9.99 -3.53 5.35
CA LEU A 30 10.13 -3.24 3.92
C LEU A 30 10.07 -4.49 3.02
N ASP A 31 10.40 -5.67 3.55
CA ASP A 31 10.36 -6.94 2.82
C ASP A 31 9.00 -7.65 2.93
N THR A 32 8.08 -7.14 3.76
CA THR A 32 6.73 -7.70 3.89
C THR A 32 6.03 -7.66 2.56
N LYS A 33 5.44 -8.80 2.16
CA LYS A 33 4.76 -8.96 0.88
C LYS A 33 3.28 -8.62 1.02
N GLY A 34 2.80 -7.79 0.10
CA GLY A 34 1.40 -7.43 -0.11
C GLY A 34 0.96 -7.71 -1.54
N ALA A 35 -0.29 -7.43 -1.84
CA ALA A 35 -0.87 -7.65 -3.15
C ALA A 35 -1.91 -6.57 -3.46
N PHE A 36 -1.98 -6.19 -4.74
CA PHE A 36 -2.99 -5.26 -5.23
C PHE A 36 -4.28 -6.00 -5.58
N SER A 37 -5.44 -5.41 -5.30
CA SER A 37 -6.72 -5.94 -5.76
C SER A 37 -6.89 -5.79 -7.27
N LEU A 38 -7.80 -6.59 -7.81
CA LEU A 38 -8.33 -6.39 -9.16
C LEU A 38 -9.38 -5.26 -9.17
N ASP A 39 -9.72 -4.76 -10.36
CA ASP A 39 -10.73 -3.70 -10.50
C ASP A 39 -12.12 -4.24 -10.12
N SER A 40 -12.69 -3.72 -9.04
CA SER A 40 -14.00 -4.18 -8.53
C SER A 40 -15.14 -3.96 -9.55
N ARG A 41 -14.98 -3.06 -10.53
CA ARG A 41 -15.97 -2.81 -11.59
C ARG A 41 -16.10 -3.97 -12.57
N ASP A 42 -15.10 -4.84 -12.63
CA ASP A 42 -15.14 -6.06 -13.47
C ASP A 42 -15.93 -7.20 -12.80
N PHE A 43 -16.43 -6.99 -11.59
CA PHE A 43 -17.09 -8.00 -10.77
C PHE A 43 -18.51 -7.57 -10.35
N PRO A 44 -19.40 -8.54 -10.02
CA PRO A 44 -20.71 -8.22 -9.46
C PRO A 44 -20.60 -7.40 -8.16
N PRO A 45 -21.60 -6.54 -7.84
CA PRO A 45 -21.55 -5.65 -6.65
C PRO A 45 -21.30 -6.37 -5.31
N ASP A 46 -21.73 -7.62 -5.19
CA ASP A 46 -21.57 -8.43 -3.97
C ASP A 46 -20.42 -9.45 -4.06
N SER A 47 -19.61 -9.41 -5.12
CA SER A 47 -18.47 -10.31 -5.28
C SER A 47 -17.29 -9.87 -4.41
N THR A 48 -16.49 -10.85 -3.98
CA THR A 48 -15.20 -10.64 -3.30
C THR A 48 -14.05 -11.21 -4.12
N ASP A 49 -14.32 -11.67 -5.35
CA ASP A 49 -13.34 -12.36 -6.21
C ASP A 49 -12.23 -11.41 -6.71
N TYR A 50 -12.44 -10.09 -6.61
CA TYR A 50 -11.44 -9.07 -6.92
C TYR A 50 -10.40 -8.92 -5.80
N LEU A 51 -10.69 -9.41 -4.60
CA LEU A 51 -9.80 -9.32 -3.46
C LEU A 51 -8.66 -10.36 -3.56
N PRO A 52 -7.48 -10.04 -3.01
CA PRO A 52 -6.47 -11.05 -2.77
C PRO A 52 -7.06 -12.27 -2.02
N PRO A 53 -6.74 -13.51 -2.43
CA PRO A 53 -7.20 -14.69 -1.69
C PRO A 53 -6.70 -14.69 -0.23
N GLN A 54 -5.61 -13.98 0.06
CA GLN A 54 -5.08 -13.80 1.41
C GLN A 54 -6.00 -12.97 2.32
N VAL A 55 -6.89 -12.13 1.77
CA VAL A 55 -7.90 -11.43 2.58
C VAL A 55 -8.81 -12.44 3.27
N ALA A 56 -9.35 -13.40 2.51
CA ALA A 56 -10.23 -14.43 3.05
C ALA A 56 -9.49 -15.49 3.89
N ASN A 57 -8.29 -15.88 3.49
CA ASN A 57 -7.58 -17.03 4.09
C ASN A 57 -6.64 -16.65 5.23
N GLU A 58 -6.08 -15.44 5.22
CA GLU A 58 -5.01 -15.01 6.13
C GLU A 58 -5.37 -13.71 6.88
N GLY A 59 -6.53 -13.13 6.60
CA GLY A 59 -6.99 -11.90 7.25
C GLY A 59 -6.18 -10.67 6.87
N TRP A 60 -5.67 -10.62 5.63
CA TRP A 60 -5.03 -9.41 5.11
C TRP A 60 -6.02 -8.24 5.10
N ILE A 61 -5.50 -7.06 5.37
CA ILE A 61 -6.28 -5.82 5.45
C ILE A 61 -6.01 -4.94 4.23
N GLU A 62 -7.04 -4.20 3.85
CA GLU A 62 -6.92 -3.08 2.91
C GLU A 62 -6.09 -1.97 3.57
N THR A 63 -5.16 -1.38 2.83
CA THR A 63 -4.32 -0.30 3.36
C THR A 63 -4.56 1.03 2.66
N LEU A 64 -3.89 1.27 1.54
CA LEU A 64 -3.96 2.51 0.77
C LEU A 64 -4.00 2.12 -0.70
N ASP A 65 -4.68 2.92 -1.51
CA ASP A 65 -4.60 2.81 -2.96
C ASP A 65 -3.35 3.51 -3.49
N THR A 66 -3.00 3.20 -4.75
CA THR A 66 -1.82 3.77 -5.42
C THR A 66 -1.79 5.30 -5.40
N PRO A 67 -2.90 6.02 -5.67
CA PRO A 67 -2.93 7.49 -5.53
C PRO A 67 -2.56 7.97 -4.13
N MET A 68 -3.11 7.38 -3.07
CA MET A 68 -2.82 7.80 -1.70
C MET A 68 -1.36 7.47 -1.30
N ILE A 69 -0.81 6.34 -1.74
CA ILE A 69 0.61 6.04 -1.54
C ILE A 69 1.49 7.10 -2.22
N GLN A 70 1.10 7.55 -3.42
CA GLN A 70 1.82 8.60 -4.14
C GLN A 70 1.77 9.93 -3.39
N ASP A 71 0.63 10.27 -2.80
CA ASP A 71 0.50 11.47 -1.97
C ASP A 71 1.38 11.41 -0.72
N VAL A 72 1.48 10.25 -0.06
CA VAL A 72 2.39 10.05 1.08
C VAL A 72 3.85 10.25 0.68
N ILE A 73 4.28 9.70 -0.46
CA ILE A 73 5.64 9.88 -0.99
C ILE A 73 5.89 11.37 -1.29
N ASN A 74 4.97 12.01 -2.01
CA ASN A 74 5.09 13.42 -2.37
C ASN A 74 5.16 14.34 -1.15
N TYR A 75 4.37 14.06 -0.12
CA TYR A 75 4.38 14.82 1.13
C TYR A 75 5.70 14.66 1.89
N THR A 76 6.27 13.46 1.86
CA THR A 76 7.59 13.17 2.45
C THR A 76 8.69 13.93 1.70
N ASP A 77 8.70 13.89 0.37
CA ASP A 77 9.68 14.59 -0.48
C ASP A 77 9.66 16.11 -0.33
N GLN A 78 8.50 16.70 0.01
CA GLN A 78 8.37 18.13 0.28
C GLN A 78 9.10 18.56 1.55
N GLN A 79 9.22 17.68 2.54
CA GLN A 79 9.86 17.95 3.82
C GLN A 79 11.33 17.52 3.85
N LEU A 80 11.65 16.42 3.17
CA LEU A 80 12.97 15.80 3.13
C LEU A 80 13.54 15.81 1.71
N PRO A 81 14.49 16.71 1.39
CA PRO A 81 15.07 16.84 0.03
C PRO A 81 15.80 15.60 -0.51
N SER A 82 16.01 14.58 0.31
CA SER A 82 16.67 13.32 -0.05
C SER A 82 16.07 12.18 0.78
N ALA A 83 14.73 12.11 0.80
CA ALA A 83 13.99 11.06 1.47
C ALA A 83 14.45 9.67 0.98
N THR A 84 14.52 8.74 1.91
CA THR A 84 14.86 7.35 1.70
C THR A 84 13.60 6.50 1.67
N VAL A 85 13.73 5.25 1.20
CA VAL A 85 12.63 4.29 1.26
C VAL A 85 12.22 3.96 2.70
N GLU A 86 13.14 4.08 3.65
CA GLU A 86 12.85 3.99 5.08
C GLU A 86 11.96 5.15 5.55
N ASP A 87 12.20 6.39 5.10
CA ASP A 87 11.36 7.56 5.41
C ASP A 87 9.95 7.39 4.82
N TYR A 88 9.84 6.96 3.57
CA TYR A 88 8.55 6.66 2.94
C TYR A 88 7.79 5.56 3.68
N PHE A 89 8.50 4.54 4.17
CA PHE A 89 7.88 3.46 4.91
C PHE A 89 7.39 3.90 6.30
N GLU A 90 8.11 4.80 6.96
CA GLU A 90 7.65 5.42 8.19
C GLU A 90 6.38 6.24 7.97
N ALA A 91 6.38 7.13 6.97
CA ALA A 91 5.23 7.94 6.61
C ALA A 91 4.01 7.10 6.18
N PHE A 92 4.24 6.02 5.41
CA PHE A 92 3.19 5.08 5.00
C PHE A 92 2.50 4.42 6.20
N LYS A 93 3.27 3.91 7.16
CA LYS A 93 2.70 3.32 8.39
C LYS A 93 1.95 4.37 9.21
N TYR A 94 2.56 5.55 9.37
CA TYR A 94 1.95 6.64 10.12
C TYR A 94 0.59 7.03 9.55
N TYR A 95 0.48 7.12 8.21
CA TYR A 95 -0.78 7.45 7.56
C TYR A 95 -1.86 6.41 7.86
N ILE A 96 -1.54 5.12 7.76
CA ILE A 96 -2.50 4.04 8.05
C ILE A 96 -2.96 4.07 9.51
N GLU A 97 -2.06 4.38 10.43
CA GLU A 97 -2.35 4.41 11.87
C GLU A 97 -3.13 5.66 12.30
N ASN A 98 -2.90 6.80 11.66
CA ASN A 98 -3.37 8.11 12.12
C ASN A 98 -4.34 8.81 11.16
N ASP A 99 -4.55 8.26 9.96
CA ASP A 99 -5.29 8.89 8.86
C ASP A 99 -4.83 10.33 8.59
N ALA A 100 -3.50 10.52 8.60
CA ALA A 100 -2.87 11.82 8.46
C ALA A 100 -1.45 11.69 7.90
N PHE A 101 -0.97 12.73 7.21
CA PHE A 101 0.42 12.77 6.76
C PHE A 101 1.39 12.98 7.94
N LEU A 102 2.56 12.34 7.85
CA LEU A 102 3.63 12.48 8.83
C LEU A 102 4.38 13.81 8.64
N GLU A 103 4.61 14.52 9.74
CA GLU A 103 5.50 15.68 9.80
C GLU A 103 6.89 15.23 10.31
N PHE A 104 7.95 15.60 9.59
CA PHE A 104 9.35 15.25 9.87
C PHE A 104 10.11 16.34 10.63
#